data_AF-A0A5P9Q1W3-F1
#
_entry.id   AF-A0A5P9Q1W3-F1
#
_cell.length_a   1.000
_cell.length_b   1.000
_cell.length_c   1.000
_cell.angle_alpha   90.00
_cell.angle_beta   90.00
_cell.angle_gamma   90.00
#
_symmetry.space_group_name_H-M   'P 1'
#
loop_
_entity.id
_entity.type
_entity.pdbx_description
1 polymer ?
#
loop_
_entity_poly.entity_id
_entity_poly.type
_entity_poly.pdbx_seq_one_letter_code
_entity_poly.pdbx_strand_id
1 'polypeptide(L)'
;MTPVDLALLHATVIDATGGRPRPDATLVVRAGRITALGRFGDTHVPRGLRKLDLRGKFVVPGLCDVRVHGGDPALFLANGVTTARAPLPPRRVPLDPVEFVRPPAHHVPTLARHAVLDRPSLLSADDYRLKYLPPTERDGWRWALEKLRRKPDRAALFEHRLRFTGALHRAGVPILAGTDTGTPWVFPGFALHEELAFLVEAGCTPMQALQSATKEAARYLGRSATHGTIAVGKVADLLILDADPLLDIRNTRKIHSVLTRGTHLTPTARAQLLATTAAA
;
A
#
# COMPACT_ATOMS: atom_id res chain seq x y z
N MET A 1 -15.00 15.88 -2.71
CA MET A 1 -15.79 14.81 -2.06
C MET A 1 -16.01 15.22 -0.62
N THR A 2 -17.25 15.22 -0.14
CA THR A 2 -17.60 15.63 1.23
C THR A 2 -17.24 14.50 2.21
N PRO A 3 -16.59 14.79 3.36
CA PRO A 3 -16.36 13.78 4.38
C PRO A 3 -17.67 13.13 4.82
N VAL A 4 -17.68 11.81 4.93
CA VAL A 4 -18.83 11.01 5.35
C VAL A 4 -18.56 10.45 6.73
N ASP A 5 -19.49 10.67 7.65
CA ASP A 5 -19.52 10.00 8.95
C ASP A 5 -20.16 8.62 8.77
N LEU A 6 -19.45 7.57 9.20
CA LEU A 6 -19.73 6.17 8.86
C LEU A 6 -19.64 5.28 10.08
N ALA A 7 -20.46 4.23 10.10
CA ALA A 7 -20.27 3.08 10.98
C ALA A 7 -20.03 1.83 10.15
N LEU A 8 -18.86 1.21 10.31
CA LEU A 8 -18.50 -0.07 9.71
C LEU A 8 -18.85 -1.17 10.70
N LEU A 9 -19.81 -2.03 10.35
CA LEU A 9 -20.38 -3.05 11.24
C LEU A 9 -19.90 -4.45 10.83
N HIS A 10 -19.76 -5.36 11.80
CA HIS A 10 -19.43 -6.79 11.56
C HIS A 10 -18.13 -7.05 10.78
N ALA A 11 -17.19 -6.11 10.82
CA ALA A 11 -15.92 -6.24 10.12
C ALA A 11 -14.96 -7.17 10.87
N THR A 12 -14.07 -7.87 10.13
CA THR A 12 -12.86 -8.42 10.74
C THR A 12 -11.74 -7.39 10.66
N VAL A 13 -11.34 -6.82 11.80
CA VAL A 13 -10.33 -5.74 11.87
C VAL A 13 -8.94 -6.34 12.06
N ILE A 14 -8.02 -6.00 11.17
CA ILE A 14 -6.60 -6.31 11.26
C ILE A 14 -5.86 -4.98 11.44
N ASP A 15 -5.55 -4.64 12.68
CA ASP A 15 -5.07 -3.29 13.04
C ASP A 15 -3.57 -3.02 12.74
N ALA A 16 -2.88 -4.01 12.18
CA ALA A 16 -1.44 -4.02 11.88
C ALA A 16 -0.51 -3.83 13.10
N THR A 17 -1.01 -4.01 14.34
CA THR A 17 -0.16 -3.96 15.54
C THR A 17 0.72 -5.19 15.72
N GLY A 18 0.34 -6.31 15.08
CA GLY A 18 0.88 -7.65 15.29
C GLY A 18 -0.03 -8.54 16.14
N GLY A 19 -1.09 -7.96 16.74
CA GLY A 19 -2.13 -8.70 17.43
C GLY A 19 -3.02 -9.53 16.50
N ARG A 20 -3.83 -10.41 17.10
CA ARG A 20 -4.81 -11.22 16.37
C ARG A 20 -5.88 -10.33 15.72
N PRO A 21 -6.42 -10.71 14.55
CA PRO A 21 -7.58 -10.04 13.98
C PRO A 21 -8.75 -10.01 14.96
N ARG A 22 -9.52 -8.92 14.96
CA ARG A 22 -10.72 -8.74 15.78
C ARG A 22 -11.95 -9.02 14.92
N PRO A 23 -12.56 -10.21 15.00
CA PRO A 23 -13.76 -10.51 14.24
C PRO A 23 -14.96 -9.74 14.80
N ASP A 24 -16.00 -9.59 13.98
CA ASP A 24 -17.30 -9.02 14.36
C ASP A 24 -17.18 -7.66 15.09
N ALA A 25 -16.33 -6.79 14.55
CA ALA A 25 -16.04 -5.48 15.11
C ALA A 25 -16.89 -4.36 14.49
N THR A 26 -17.13 -3.33 15.29
CA THR A 26 -17.71 -2.06 14.88
C THR A 26 -16.63 -0.98 14.90
N LEU A 27 -16.48 -0.24 13.81
CA LEU A 27 -15.67 0.99 13.72
C LEU A 27 -16.57 2.17 13.42
N VAL A 28 -16.42 3.24 14.19
CA VAL A 28 -17.10 4.51 13.94
C VAL A 28 -16.09 5.52 13.43
N VAL A 29 -16.38 6.11 12.27
CA VAL A 29 -15.56 7.14 11.64
C VAL A 29 -16.35 8.44 11.61
N ARG A 30 -15.76 9.51 12.15
CA ARG A 30 -16.34 10.86 12.09
C ARG A 30 -15.27 11.88 11.76
N ALA A 31 -15.61 12.85 10.90
CA ALA A 31 -14.68 13.90 10.47
C ALA A 31 -13.30 13.36 10.06
N GLY A 32 -13.29 12.20 9.38
CA GLY A 32 -12.08 11.52 8.92
C GLY A 32 -11.21 10.87 10.00
N ARG A 33 -11.71 10.69 11.23
CA ARG A 33 -11.02 10.00 12.32
C ARG A 33 -11.84 8.83 12.86
N ILE A 34 -11.15 7.83 13.39
CA ILE A 34 -11.76 6.71 14.10
C ILE A 34 -12.15 7.20 15.49
N THR A 35 -13.44 7.26 15.80
CA THR A 35 -13.93 7.74 17.10
C THR A 35 -14.36 6.62 18.04
N ALA A 36 -14.63 5.42 17.50
CA ALA A 36 -14.87 4.23 18.30
C ALA A 36 -14.41 2.98 17.55
N LEU A 37 -13.93 1.99 18.29
CA LEU A 37 -13.59 0.65 17.80
C LEU A 37 -13.84 -0.34 18.93
N GLY A 38 -14.65 -1.36 18.68
CA GLY A 38 -14.94 -2.42 19.64
C GLY A 38 -15.75 -3.54 19.01
N ARG A 39 -16.27 -4.45 19.84
CA ARG A 39 -17.15 -5.53 19.38
C ARG A 39 -18.49 -4.98 18.90
N PHE A 40 -19.10 -5.63 17.91
CA PHE A 40 -20.49 -5.37 17.54
C PHE A 40 -21.43 -5.61 18.74
N GLY A 41 -22.47 -4.79 18.87
CA GLY A 41 -23.38 -4.80 20.03
C GLY A 41 -22.89 -3.95 21.20
N ASP A 42 -21.59 -4.02 21.53
CA ASP A 42 -21.00 -3.30 22.67
C ASP A 42 -20.56 -1.87 22.32
N THR A 43 -20.28 -1.62 21.03
CA THR A 43 -19.78 -0.32 20.57
C THR A 43 -20.94 0.62 20.23
N HIS A 44 -21.00 1.76 20.92
CA HIS A 44 -22.01 2.78 20.63
C HIS A 44 -21.84 3.37 19.22
N VAL A 45 -22.90 3.30 18.41
CA VAL A 45 -22.99 3.94 17.09
C VAL A 45 -23.93 5.14 17.19
N PRO A 46 -23.43 6.39 17.02
CA PRO A 46 -24.28 7.57 17.03
C PRO A 46 -25.39 7.49 15.97
N ARG A 47 -26.55 8.10 16.27
CA ARG A 47 -27.69 8.16 15.33
C ARG A 47 -27.32 8.98 14.08
N GLY A 48 -27.95 8.66 12.95
CA GLY A 48 -27.78 9.39 11.69
C GLY A 48 -26.53 9.05 10.88
N LEU A 49 -25.62 8.23 11.41
CA LEU A 49 -24.47 7.74 10.63
C LEU A 49 -24.92 6.75 9.56
N ARG A 50 -24.30 6.85 8.39
CA ARG A 50 -24.44 5.81 7.36
C ARG A 50 -23.78 4.53 7.88
N LYS A 51 -24.55 3.45 7.92
CA LYS A 51 -24.08 2.13 8.36
C LYS A 51 -23.67 1.30 7.14
N LEU A 52 -22.55 0.62 7.24
CA LEU A 52 -22.06 -0.32 6.25
C LEU A 52 -21.86 -1.69 6.91
N ASP A 53 -22.64 -2.67 6.47
CA ASP A 53 -22.46 -4.05 6.90
C ASP A 53 -21.27 -4.67 6.15
N LEU A 54 -20.26 -5.09 6.91
CA LEU A 54 -19.00 -5.64 6.42
C LEU A 54 -18.81 -7.11 6.81
N ARG A 55 -19.91 -7.85 7.02
CA ARG A 55 -19.83 -9.31 7.23
C ARG A 55 -19.00 -9.97 6.13
N GLY A 56 -18.02 -10.77 6.56
CA GLY A 56 -17.07 -11.46 5.68
C GLY A 56 -16.01 -10.55 5.04
N LYS A 57 -15.93 -9.27 5.40
CA LYS A 57 -14.89 -8.34 4.93
C LYS A 57 -13.82 -8.13 5.99
N PHE A 58 -12.65 -7.72 5.52
CA PHE A 58 -11.47 -7.45 6.33
C PHE A 58 -11.10 -5.98 6.23
N VAL A 59 -10.82 -5.34 7.35
CA VAL A 59 -10.42 -3.93 7.41
C VAL A 59 -8.97 -3.85 7.87
N VAL A 60 -8.11 -3.29 7.02
CA VAL A 60 -6.69 -3.01 7.31
C VAL A 60 -6.42 -1.50 7.22
N PRO A 61 -5.31 -0.98 7.78
CA PRO A 61 -4.92 0.40 7.53
C PRO A 61 -4.69 0.63 6.03
N GLY A 62 -4.95 1.85 5.57
CA GLY A 62 -4.59 2.30 4.23
C GLY A 62 -3.09 2.12 3.98
N LEU A 63 -2.74 1.69 2.77
CA LEU A 63 -1.38 1.34 2.42
C LEU A 63 -0.55 2.60 2.16
N CYS A 64 0.74 2.50 2.46
CA CYS A 64 1.74 3.53 2.24
C CYS A 64 2.86 3.00 1.36
N ASP A 65 3.10 3.69 0.24
CA ASP A 65 4.28 3.48 -0.59
C ASP A 65 5.35 4.54 -0.23
N VAL A 66 6.43 4.11 0.42
CA VAL A 66 7.44 5.06 0.94
C VAL A 66 8.43 5.55 -0.13
N ARG A 67 8.36 5.02 -1.36
CA ARG A 67 9.26 5.37 -2.46
C ARG A 67 8.55 5.26 -3.81
N VAL A 68 8.09 6.40 -4.31
CA VAL A 68 7.56 6.57 -5.68
C VAL A 68 8.27 7.72 -6.38
N HIS A 69 8.36 7.69 -7.71
CA HIS A 69 8.94 8.76 -8.54
C HIS A 69 7.94 9.38 -9.52
N GLY A 70 6.69 8.89 -9.52
CA GLY A 70 5.60 9.37 -10.37
C GLY A 70 4.39 8.46 -10.27
N GLY A 71 3.39 8.71 -11.13
CA GLY A 71 2.16 7.92 -11.24
C GLY A 71 0.90 8.71 -10.91
N ASP A 72 -0.23 8.29 -11.50
CA ASP A 72 -1.54 8.92 -11.29
C ASP A 72 -2.03 8.69 -9.84
N PRO A 73 -2.28 9.75 -9.04
CA PRO A 73 -2.90 9.65 -7.71
C PRO A 73 -4.19 8.84 -7.68
N ALA A 74 -4.99 8.86 -8.76
CA ALA A 74 -6.21 8.07 -8.86
C ALA A 74 -5.92 6.56 -8.81
N LEU A 75 -4.84 6.10 -9.46
CA LEU A 75 -4.44 4.69 -9.43
C LEU A 75 -3.91 4.27 -8.07
N PHE A 76 -3.15 5.12 -7.40
CA PHE A 76 -2.73 4.86 -6.02
C PHE A 76 -3.95 4.66 -5.11
N LEU A 77 -4.87 5.63 -5.13
CA LEU A 77 -6.07 5.58 -4.29
C LEU A 77 -6.98 4.39 -4.64
N ALA A 78 -7.21 4.13 -5.93
CA ALA A 78 -8.01 2.99 -6.38
C ALA A 78 -7.38 1.64 -5.99
N ASN A 79 -6.07 1.59 -5.74
CA ASN A 79 -5.39 0.39 -5.23
C ASN A 79 -5.10 0.46 -3.72
N GLY A 80 -5.84 1.29 -2.97
CA GLY A 80 -5.75 1.30 -1.51
C GLY A 80 -4.48 1.96 -0.94
N VAL A 81 -3.67 2.61 -1.78
CA VAL A 81 -2.54 3.43 -1.37
C VAL A 81 -3.05 4.82 -0.99
N THR A 82 -3.17 5.09 0.31
CA THR A 82 -3.68 6.38 0.82
C THR A 82 -2.56 7.36 1.14
N THR A 83 -1.31 6.89 1.19
CA THR A 83 -0.12 7.72 1.36
C THR A 83 0.98 7.27 0.39
N ALA A 84 1.53 8.19 -0.39
CA ALA A 84 2.70 7.92 -1.23
C ALA A 84 3.76 9.00 -0.99
N ARG A 85 5.03 8.61 -0.88
CA ARG A 85 6.15 9.54 -0.70
C ARG A 85 6.98 9.64 -1.98
N ALA A 86 6.93 10.81 -2.61
CA ALA A 86 7.86 11.21 -3.66
C ALA A 86 9.22 11.64 -3.06
N PRO A 87 10.34 11.53 -3.80
CA PRO A 87 11.62 12.08 -3.37
C PRO A 87 11.51 13.60 -3.13
N LEU A 88 12.20 14.08 -2.10
CA LEU A 88 12.39 15.51 -1.91
C LEU A 88 13.36 16.03 -2.99
N PRO A 89 13.15 17.25 -3.53
CA PRO A 89 14.16 17.86 -4.38
C PRO A 89 15.48 18.00 -3.60
N PRO A 90 16.65 17.91 -4.27
CA PRO A 90 17.93 18.03 -3.60
C PRO A 90 18.04 19.40 -2.91
N ARG A 91 18.12 19.42 -1.58
CA ARG A 91 18.51 20.61 -0.82
C ARG A 91 20.03 20.57 -0.64
N ARG A 92 20.75 21.53 -1.22
CA ARG A 92 22.12 21.84 -0.81
C ARG A 92 22.03 22.62 0.50
N VAL A 93 22.59 22.07 1.57
CA VAL A 93 22.75 22.78 2.86
C VAL A 93 24.25 22.90 3.10
N PRO A 94 24.77 24.10 3.45
CA PRO A 94 26.17 24.27 3.86
C PRO A 94 26.50 23.37 5.05
N LEU A 95 27.67 22.73 5.02
CA LEU A 95 28.16 21.89 6.11
C LEU A 95 28.89 22.78 7.12
N ASP A 96 28.19 23.14 8.19
CA ASP A 96 28.76 23.59 9.48
C ASP A 96 28.23 22.67 10.59
N PRO A 97 28.77 22.63 11.82
CA PRO A 97 28.92 21.40 12.61
C PRO A 97 27.61 20.97 13.25
N VAL A 98 26.73 20.37 12.45
CA VAL A 98 25.44 19.84 12.85
C VAL A 98 25.62 18.39 13.29
N GLU A 99 25.05 18.06 14.44
CA GLU A 99 24.89 16.68 14.89
C GLU A 99 23.99 15.92 13.90
N PHE A 100 24.57 14.96 13.19
CA PHE A 100 23.82 14.07 12.31
C PHE A 100 23.17 12.95 13.12
N VAL A 101 21.99 13.21 13.68
CA VAL A 101 21.13 12.14 14.19
C VAL A 101 20.65 11.31 12.99
N ARG A 102 21.32 10.19 12.72
CA ARG A 102 20.88 9.25 11.68
C ARG A 102 19.68 8.48 12.23
N PRO A 103 18.52 8.50 11.55
CA PRO A 103 17.44 7.61 11.92
C PRO A 103 17.93 6.15 11.84
N PRO A 104 17.34 5.24 12.63
CA PRO A 104 17.71 3.82 12.57
C PRO A 104 17.67 3.33 11.12
N ALA A 105 18.67 2.54 10.75
CA ALA A 105 18.78 1.98 9.42
C ALA A 105 17.50 1.20 9.08
N HIS A 106 16.96 1.45 7.89
CA HIS A 106 15.80 0.77 7.35
C HIS A 106 16.13 0.32 5.93
N HIS A 107 15.46 -0.72 5.46
CA HIS A 107 15.64 -1.25 4.12
C HIS A 107 14.35 -1.11 3.32
N VAL A 108 14.43 -0.41 2.19
CA VAL A 108 13.38 -0.35 1.16
C VAL A 108 13.91 -1.14 -0.04
N PRO A 109 13.50 -2.40 -0.23
CA PRO A 109 14.15 -3.28 -1.19
C PRO A 109 13.71 -3.01 -2.63
N THR A 110 12.51 -2.46 -2.87
CA THR A 110 11.99 -2.15 -4.21
C THR A 110 11.99 -3.38 -5.13
N LEU A 111 11.58 -4.52 -4.58
CA LEU A 111 11.57 -5.81 -5.28
C LEU A 111 10.65 -5.80 -6.50
N ALA A 112 9.55 -5.04 -6.49
CA ALA A 112 8.69 -4.85 -7.65
C ALA A 112 9.46 -4.29 -8.85
N ARG A 113 10.25 -3.22 -8.64
CA ARG A 113 11.15 -2.67 -9.67
C ARG A 113 12.22 -3.69 -10.07
N HIS A 114 12.85 -4.35 -9.11
CA HIS A 114 13.90 -5.31 -9.43
C HIS A 114 13.37 -6.54 -10.17
N ALA A 115 12.13 -6.97 -9.94
CA ALA A 115 11.50 -8.04 -10.70
C ALA A 115 11.40 -7.67 -12.18
N VAL A 116 11.05 -6.42 -12.49
CA VAL A 116 11.04 -5.91 -13.86
C VAL A 116 12.45 -5.91 -14.45
N LEU A 117 13.42 -5.29 -13.76
CA LEU A 117 14.76 -5.07 -14.30
C LEU A 117 15.59 -6.34 -14.42
N ASP A 118 15.39 -7.29 -13.51
CA ASP A 118 16.20 -8.50 -13.40
C ASP A 118 15.55 -9.68 -14.11
N ARG A 119 14.23 -9.69 -14.34
CA ARG A 119 13.52 -10.80 -15.01
C ARG A 119 12.53 -10.29 -16.08
N PRO A 120 12.97 -9.47 -17.05
CA PRO A 120 12.11 -8.88 -18.07
C PRO A 120 11.43 -9.89 -19.00
N SER A 121 11.95 -11.12 -19.10
CA SER A 121 11.31 -12.19 -19.86
C SER A 121 9.94 -12.60 -19.28
N LEU A 122 9.73 -12.45 -17.97
CA LEU A 122 8.49 -12.83 -17.28
C LEU A 122 7.35 -11.83 -17.44
N LEU A 123 7.64 -10.64 -17.95
CA LEU A 123 6.65 -9.58 -18.12
C LEU A 123 5.75 -9.88 -19.33
N SER A 124 4.50 -9.45 -19.31
CA SER A 124 3.68 -9.46 -20.54
C SER A 124 3.86 -8.15 -21.29
N ALA A 125 4.06 -8.20 -22.61
CA ALA A 125 4.05 -7.01 -23.45
C ALA A 125 2.64 -6.39 -23.56
N ASP A 126 1.60 -7.21 -23.35
CA ASP A 126 0.19 -6.86 -23.42
C ASP A 126 -0.45 -6.86 -22.01
N ASP A 127 0.30 -6.41 -21.00
CA ASP A 127 -0.20 -6.30 -19.64
C ASP A 127 -1.47 -5.42 -19.61
N TYR A 128 -2.56 -5.95 -19.06
CA TYR A 128 -3.87 -5.28 -19.04
C TYR A 128 -3.82 -3.91 -18.34
N ARG A 129 -2.81 -3.66 -17.50
CA ARG A 129 -2.63 -2.40 -16.76
C ARG A 129 -2.09 -1.28 -17.64
N LEU A 130 -1.56 -1.58 -18.83
CA LEU A 130 -1.11 -0.56 -19.78
C LEU A 130 -2.24 0.40 -20.18
N LYS A 131 -3.50 -0.03 -20.13
CA LYS A 131 -4.66 0.82 -20.41
C LYS A 131 -4.77 2.03 -19.47
N TYR A 132 -4.11 2.02 -18.31
CA TYR A 132 -4.15 3.11 -17.35
C TYR A 132 -3.07 4.18 -17.57
N LEU A 133 -2.22 4.02 -18.59
CA LEU A 133 -1.18 5.01 -18.95
C LEU A 133 -1.62 5.82 -20.16
N PRO A 134 -1.16 7.07 -20.35
CA PRO A 134 -1.34 7.79 -21.61
C PRO A 134 -0.72 7.03 -22.79
N PRO A 135 -1.28 7.12 -24.02
CA PRO A 135 -0.75 6.40 -25.19
C PRO A 135 0.75 6.59 -25.44
N THR A 136 1.25 7.82 -25.30
CA THR A 136 2.68 8.15 -25.48
C THR A 136 3.57 7.44 -24.45
N GLU A 137 3.10 7.30 -23.22
CA GLU A 137 3.82 6.58 -22.17
C GLU A 137 3.81 5.07 -22.42
N ARG A 138 2.68 4.50 -22.90
CA ARG A 138 2.59 3.07 -23.25
C ARG A 138 3.62 2.67 -24.30
N ASP A 139 3.80 3.49 -25.32
CA ASP A 139 4.75 3.19 -26.40
C ASP A 139 6.20 3.33 -25.92
N GLY A 140 6.49 4.38 -25.15
CA GLY A 140 7.80 4.55 -24.50
C GLY A 140 8.14 3.39 -23.56
N TRP A 141 7.15 2.91 -22.80
CA TRP A 141 7.30 1.73 -21.96
C TRP A 141 7.58 0.49 -22.81
N ARG A 142 6.76 0.20 -23.83
CA ARG A 142 6.94 -0.99 -24.70
C ARG A 142 8.33 -1.05 -25.31
N TRP A 143 8.81 0.09 -25.80
CA TRP A 143 10.18 0.24 -26.30
C TRP A 143 11.22 -0.03 -25.20
N ALA A 144 11.00 0.46 -23.99
CA ALA A 144 11.91 0.22 -22.86
C ALA A 144 11.98 -1.28 -22.49
N LEU A 145 10.83 -1.97 -22.50
CA LEU A 145 10.77 -3.41 -22.28
C LEU A 145 11.52 -4.18 -23.37
N GLU A 146 11.32 -3.83 -24.64
CA GLU A 146 12.03 -4.46 -25.76
C GLU A 146 13.55 -4.31 -25.59
N LYS A 147 14.02 -3.10 -25.25
CA LYS A 147 15.45 -2.86 -24.95
C LYS A 147 15.95 -3.67 -23.78
N LEU A 148 15.16 -3.77 -22.71
CA LEU A 148 15.54 -4.50 -21.52
C LEU A 148 15.69 -6.01 -21.80
N ARG A 149 14.79 -6.58 -22.63
CA ARG A 149 14.81 -7.98 -23.06
C ARG A 149 15.95 -8.37 -23.98
N ARG A 150 16.64 -7.42 -24.60
CA ARG A 150 17.87 -7.70 -25.38
C ARG A 150 19.04 -8.10 -24.49
N LYS A 151 18.94 -7.87 -23.17
CA LYS A 151 19.92 -8.31 -22.19
C LYS A 151 19.47 -9.65 -21.59
N PRO A 152 20.40 -10.53 -21.20
CA PRO A 152 20.04 -11.77 -20.54
C PRO A 152 19.33 -11.49 -19.21
N ASP A 153 18.37 -12.34 -18.88
CA ASP A 153 17.72 -12.34 -17.58
C ASP A 153 18.75 -12.54 -16.46
N ARG A 154 18.55 -11.81 -15.37
CA ARG A 154 19.37 -11.82 -14.16
C ARG A 154 18.57 -12.44 -13.01
N ALA A 155 17.88 -13.55 -13.26
CA ALA A 155 17.06 -14.23 -12.26
C ALA A 155 17.85 -14.54 -10.98
N ALA A 156 19.09 -15.03 -11.10
CA ALA A 156 19.96 -15.29 -9.95
C ALA A 156 20.25 -14.04 -9.09
N LEU A 157 20.31 -12.85 -9.71
CA LEU A 157 20.45 -11.58 -8.98
C LEU A 157 19.17 -11.24 -8.24
N PHE A 158 18.00 -11.44 -8.86
CA PHE A 158 16.71 -11.24 -8.19
C PHE A 158 16.56 -12.17 -6.97
N GLU A 159 16.90 -13.45 -7.12
CA GLU A 159 16.91 -14.41 -6.01
C GLU A 159 17.89 -14.00 -4.90
N HIS A 160 19.04 -13.45 -5.26
CA HIS A 160 19.98 -12.89 -4.28
C HIS A 160 19.36 -11.69 -3.54
N ARG A 161 18.62 -10.80 -4.22
CA ARG A 161 17.92 -9.68 -3.56
C ARG A 161 16.87 -10.17 -2.57
N LEU A 162 16.06 -11.17 -2.94
CA LEU A 162 15.10 -11.80 -2.03
C LEU A 162 15.80 -12.34 -0.77
N ARG A 163 16.87 -13.14 -0.95
CA ARG A 163 17.64 -13.69 0.18
C ARG A 163 18.26 -12.60 1.03
N PHE A 164 18.78 -11.53 0.42
CA PHE A 164 19.37 -10.41 1.13
C PHE A 164 18.32 -9.64 1.95
N THR A 165 17.17 -9.32 1.37
CA THR A 165 16.05 -8.69 2.09
C THR A 165 15.60 -9.56 3.26
N GLY A 166 15.46 -10.88 3.04
CA GLY A 166 15.12 -11.84 4.10
C GLY A 166 16.17 -11.92 5.21
N ALA A 167 17.45 -11.86 4.86
CA ALA A 167 18.55 -11.87 5.83
C ALA A 167 18.54 -10.60 6.69
N LEU A 168 18.33 -9.42 6.09
CA LEU A 168 18.18 -8.18 6.82
C LEU A 168 16.96 -8.20 7.76
N HIS A 169 15.82 -8.69 7.28
CA HIS A 169 14.61 -8.84 8.09
C HIS A 169 14.84 -9.75 9.31
N ARG A 170 15.46 -10.92 9.11
CA ARG A 170 15.82 -11.85 10.21
C ARG A 170 16.83 -11.24 11.19
N ALA A 171 17.70 -10.35 10.72
CA ALA A 171 18.62 -9.60 11.57
C ALA A 171 17.95 -8.43 12.32
N GLY A 172 16.63 -8.25 12.18
CA GLY A 172 15.87 -7.22 12.88
C GLY A 172 15.91 -5.84 12.21
N VAL A 173 16.43 -5.74 10.98
CA VAL A 173 16.41 -4.49 10.22
C VAL A 173 14.97 -4.18 9.79
N PRO A 174 14.42 -3.00 10.13
CA PRO A 174 13.10 -2.60 9.68
C PRO A 174 12.98 -2.60 8.16
N ILE A 175 12.00 -3.34 7.65
CA ILE A 175 11.65 -3.37 6.23
C ILE A 175 10.49 -2.41 5.97
N LEU A 176 10.60 -1.63 4.89
CA LEU A 176 9.56 -0.73 4.42
C LEU A 176 9.19 -1.08 2.98
N ALA A 177 7.90 -1.09 2.67
CA ALA A 177 7.43 -1.31 1.30
C ALA A 177 7.56 -0.01 0.49
N GLY A 178 8.24 -0.09 -0.65
CA GLY A 178 8.29 0.99 -1.62
C GLY A 178 8.55 0.43 -3.01
N THR A 179 7.90 0.98 -4.02
CA THR A 179 7.84 0.33 -5.35
C THR A 179 8.85 0.87 -6.35
N ASP A 180 9.25 2.13 -6.18
CA ASP A 180 9.98 2.89 -7.19
C ASP A 180 9.17 3.09 -8.49
N THR A 181 7.84 3.26 -8.32
CA THR A 181 6.91 3.62 -9.40
C THR A 181 7.44 4.81 -10.21
N GLY A 182 7.34 4.75 -11.54
CA GLY A 182 8.04 5.65 -12.48
C GLY A 182 9.10 4.91 -13.32
N THR A 183 9.48 3.69 -12.89
CA THR A 183 10.15 2.72 -13.76
C THR A 183 9.12 2.06 -14.68
N PRO A 184 9.38 1.89 -16.00
CA PRO A 184 8.51 1.13 -16.88
C PRO A 184 8.16 -0.25 -16.33
N TRP A 185 6.91 -0.70 -16.52
CA TRP A 185 6.31 -1.92 -15.93
C TRP A 185 6.10 -1.93 -14.41
N VAL A 186 6.45 -0.87 -13.68
CA VAL A 186 6.08 -0.69 -12.27
C VAL A 186 4.83 0.17 -12.20
N PHE A 187 3.66 -0.48 -12.20
CA PHE A 187 2.37 0.21 -12.30
C PHE A 187 1.95 0.90 -10.99
N PRO A 188 1.61 2.20 -11.01
CA PRO A 188 1.22 2.96 -9.82
C PRO A 188 0.08 2.29 -9.04
N GLY A 189 0.24 2.18 -7.72
CA GLY A 189 -0.71 1.50 -6.82
C GLY A 189 -0.65 -0.03 -6.90
N PHE A 190 -0.72 -0.61 -8.11
CA PHE A 190 -0.67 -2.06 -8.32
C PHE A 190 0.65 -2.68 -7.83
N ALA A 191 1.78 -2.05 -8.13
CA ALA A 191 3.10 -2.55 -7.80
C ALA A 191 3.33 -2.69 -6.29
N LEU A 192 2.61 -1.92 -5.45
CA LEU A 192 2.77 -2.05 -4.00
C LEU A 192 2.28 -3.42 -3.53
N HIS A 193 1.21 -3.96 -4.12
CA HIS A 193 0.75 -5.31 -3.80
C HIS A 193 1.70 -6.40 -4.31
N GLU A 194 2.46 -6.13 -5.37
CA GLU A 194 3.56 -7.03 -5.81
C GLU A 194 4.72 -6.96 -4.83
N GLU A 195 5.12 -5.77 -4.39
CA GLU A 195 6.14 -5.58 -3.35
C GLU A 195 5.79 -6.39 -2.09
N LEU A 196 4.55 -6.30 -1.61
CA LEU A 196 4.11 -7.07 -0.43
C LEU A 196 4.21 -8.58 -0.65
N ALA A 197 3.89 -9.08 -1.86
CA ALA A 197 4.04 -10.49 -2.20
C ALA A 197 5.53 -10.91 -2.22
N PHE A 198 6.41 -10.08 -2.80
CA PHE A 198 7.85 -10.34 -2.79
C PHE A 198 8.47 -10.26 -1.38
N LEU A 199 7.94 -9.42 -0.49
CA LEU A 199 8.37 -9.42 0.91
C LEU A 199 8.01 -10.74 1.60
N VAL A 200 6.83 -11.30 1.32
CA VAL A 200 6.47 -12.62 1.83
C VAL A 200 7.37 -13.71 1.23
N GLU A 201 7.66 -13.65 -0.07
CA GLU A 201 8.62 -14.53 -0.74
C GLU A 201 10.04 -14.42 -0.14
N ALA A 202 10.45 -13.23 0.28
CA ALA A 202 11.71 -12.98 0.99
C ALA A 202 11.72 -13.51 2.44
N GLY A 203 10.58 -14.00 2.95
CA GLY A 203 10.47 -14.62 4.27
C GLY A 203 9.75 -13.77 5.34
N CYS A 204 9.12 -12.65 4.98
CA CYS A 204 8.19 -11.98 5.88
C CYS A 204 6.90 -12.79 6.04
N THR A 205 6.28 -12.76 7.21
CA THR A 205 4.88 -13.17 7.33
C THR A 205 3.95 -12.17 6.62
N PRO A 206 2.73 -12.55 6.22
CA PRO A 206 1.76 -11.60 5.67
C PRO A 206 1.48 -10.39 6.59
N MET A 207 1.46 -10.58 7.91
CA MET A 207 1.35 -9.48 8.88
C MET A 207 2.55 -8.52 8.79
N GLN A 208 3.77 -9.05 8.72
CA GLN A 208 4.99 -8.22 8.61
C GLN A 208 5.05 -7.48 7.27
N ALA A 209 4.65 -8.12 6.18
CA ALA A 209 4.52 -7.45 4.89
C ALA A 209 3.46 -6.34 4.95
N LEU A 210 2.29 -6.59 5.54
CA LEU A 210 1.29 -5.53 5.74
C LEU A 210 1.83 -4.38 6.60
N GLN A 211 2.59 -4.67 7.65
CA GLN A 211 3.22 -3.68 8.54
C GLN A 211 4.24 -2.80 7.82
N SER A 212 5.02 -3.35 6.89
CA SER A 212 6.03 -2.60 6.13
C SER A 212 5.40 -1.50 5.26
N ALA A 213 4.15 -1.70 4.81
CA ALA A 213 3.35 -0.72 4.07
C ALA A 213 2.37 0.08 4.95
N THR A 214 2.38 -0.08 6.27
CA THR A 214 1.42 0.61 7.16
C THR A 214 2.10 1.19 8.40
N LYS A 215 2.21 0.40 9.48
CA LYS A 215 2.76 0.81 10.77
C LYS A 215 4.20 1.29 10.65
N GLU A 216 5.05 0.53 9.96
CA GLU A 216 6.48 0.84 9.83
C GLU A 216 6.70 2.03 8.91
N ALA A 217 5.92 2.15 7.83
CA ALA A 217 5.90 3.34 6.98
C ALA A 217 5.49 4.60 7.76
N ALA A 218 4.42 4.52 8.57
CA ALA A 218 4.00 5.63 9.41
C ALA A 218 5.08 6.01 10.45
N ARG A 219 5.80 5.03 11.00
CA ARG A 219 6.93 5.26 11.90
C ARG A 219 8.08 5.97 11.20
N TYR A 220 8.47 5.48 10.03
CA TYR A 220 9.50 6.08 9.20
C TYR A 220 9.19 7.55 8.83
N LEU A 221 7.92 7.85 8.55
CA LEU A 221 7.47 9.21 8.21
C LEU A 221 7.21 10.12 9.42
N GLY A 222 7.41 9.65 10.66
CA GLY A 222 7.11 10.43 11.86
C GLY A 222 5.60 10.65 12.09
N ARG A 223 4.74 9.77 11.56
CA ARG A 223 3.26 9.88 11.61
C ARG A 223 2.57 8.78 12.40
N SER A 224 3.31 7.99 13.20
CA SER A 224 2.75 6.88 14.00
C SER A 224 1.61 7.29 14.94
N ALA A 225 1.58 8.53 15.41
CA ALA A 225 0.50 9.05 16.26
C ALA A 225 -0.86 9.08 15.53
N THR A 226 -0.86 9.21 14.20
CA THR A 226 -2.08 9.47 13.42
C THR A 226 -2.37 8.44 12.34
N HIS A 227 -1.37 7.71 11.82
CA HIS A 227 -1.50 6.79 10.68
C HIS A 227 -0.94 5.40 10.99
N GLY A 228 -1.10 4.47 10.03
CA GLY A 228 -0.40 3.18 9.98
C GLY A 228 -0.95 2.06 10.85
N THR A 229 -1.92 2.33 11.74
CA THR A 229 -2.67 1.30 12.47
C THR A 229 -4.12 1.75 12.64
N ILE A 230 -5.00 0.81 13.01
CA ILE A 230 -6.41 1.11 13.31
C ILE A 230 -6.58 1.25 14.82
N ALA A 231 -6.82 2.47 15.29
CA ALA A 231 -7.07 2.76 16.70
C ALA A 231 -7.91 4.03 16.85
N VAL A 232 -8.63 4.16 17.97
CA VAL A 232 -9.38 5.38 18.30
C VAL A 232 -8.43 6.58 18.31
N GLY A 233 -8.89 7.70 17.75
CA GLY A 233 -8.13 8.94 17.60
C GLY A 233 -7.31 9.00 16.30
N LYS A 234 -6.99 7.88 15.66
CA LYS A 234 -6.24 7.87 14.39
C LYS A 234 -7.08 8.31 13.19
N VAL A 235 -6.39 8.70 12.12
CA VAL A 235 -7.00 9.03 10.83
C VAL A 235 -7.63 7.77 10.25
N ALA A 236 -8.84 7.91 9.70
CA ALA A 236 -9.56 6.83 9.03
C ALA A 236 -9.07 6.66 7.59
N ASP A 237 -7.81 6.26 7.45
CA ASP A 237 -7.25 5.72 6.23
C ASP A 237 -7.35 4.20 6.34
N LEU A 238 -8.36 3.62 5.69
CA LEU A 238 -8.74 2.22 5.80
C LEU A 238 -8.91 1.61 4.41
N LEU A 239 -8.46 0.37 4.29
CA LEU A 239 -8.70 -0.47 3.13
C LEU A 239 -9.63 -1.61 3.54
N ILE A 240 -10.74 -1.76 2.83
CA ILE A 240 -11.73 -2.82 3.05
C ILE A 240 -11.51 -3.87 1.96
N LEU A 241 -11.29 -5.12 2.38
CA LEU A 241 -10.92 -6.25 1.52
C LEU A 241 -12.01 -7.32 1.53
N ASP A 242 -12.20 -7.97 0.38
CA ASP A 242 -13.12 -9.10 0.21
C ASP A 242 -12.54 -10.45 0.67
N ALA A 243 -11.25 -10.49 1.05
CA ALA A 243 -10.59 -11.71 1.53
C ALA A 243 -9.46 -11.39 2.53
N ASP A 244 -9.10 -12.39 3.35
CA ASP A 244 -8.14 -12.23 4.44
C ASP A 244 -6.70 -12.05 3.91
N PRO A 245 -6.06 -10.88 4.11
CA PRO A 245 -4.67 -10.66 3.71
C PRO A 245 -3.66 -11.44 4.56
N LEU A 246 -4.04 -11.99 5.71
CA LEU A 246 -3.16 -12.80 6.56
C LEU A 246 -3.09 -14.27 6.13
N LEU A 247 -4.11 -14.76 5.42
CA LEU A 247 -4.05 -16.08 4.76
C LEU A 247 -3.19 -16.03 3.50
N ASP A 248 -3.29 -14.94 2.75
CA ASP A 248 -2.48 -14.69 1.57
C ASP A 248 -2.38 -13.18 1.35
N ILE A 249 -1.15 -12.64 1.39
CA ILE A 249 -0.92 -11.20 1.24
C ILE A 249 -1.43 -10.64 -0.09
N ARG A 250 -1.56 -11.48 -1.12
CA ARG A 250 -2.12 -11.11 -2.42
C ARG A 250 -3.61 -10.75 -2.33
N ASN A 251 -4.31 -11.15 -1.26
CA ASN A 251 -5.69 -10.73 -1.00
C ASN A 251 -5.80 -9.22 -0.73
N THR A 252 -4.70 -8.50 -0.48
CA THR A 252 -4.70 -7.02 -0.49
C THR A 252 -5.16 -6.41 -1.81
N ARG A 253 -5.13 -7.17 -2.92
CA ARG A 253 -5.65 -6.76 -4.24
C ARG A 253 -7.17 -6.89 -4.37
N LYS A 254 -7.82 -7.68 -3.50
CA LYS A 254 -9.27 -7.93 -3.50
C LYS A 254 -9.98 -6.80 -2.76
N ILE A 255 -9.87 -5.61 -3.31
CA ILE A 255 -10.33 -4.36 -2.68
C ILE A 255 -11.82 -4.18 -2.89
N HIS A 256 -12.56 -4.19 -1.79
CA HIS A 256 -13.97 -3.86 -1.75
C HIS A 256 -14.16 -2.35 -1.88
N SER A 257 -13.58 -1.58 -0.96
CA SER A 257 -13.65 -0.12 -0.93
C SER A 257 -12.46 0.49 -0.20
N VAL A 258 -12.28 1.80 -0.38
CA VAL A 258 -11.21 2.58 0.27
C VAL A 258 -11.83 3.74 1.02
N LEU A 259 -11.40 3.95 2.26
CA LEU A 259 -11.76 5.12 3.04
C LEU A 259 -10.48 5.91 3.30
N THR A 260 -10.43 7.18 2.91
CA THR A 260 -9.30 8.04 3.26
C THR A 260 -9.76 9.39 3.74
N ARG A 261 -9.28 9.82 4.91
CA ARG A 261 -9.60 11.13 5.52
C ARG A 261 -11.10 11.49 5.46
N GLY A 262 -11.97 10.50 5.70
CA GLY A 262 -13.44 10.65 5.69
C GLY A 262 -14.10 10.55 4.31
N THR A 263 -13.33 10.41 3.22
CA THR A 263 -13.87 10.16 1.89
C THR A 263 -13.97 8.66 1.63
N HIS A 264 -15.19 8.16 1.44
CA HIS A 264 -15.44 6.75 1.09
C HIS A 264 -15.49 6.57 -0.43
N LEU A 265 -14.45 6.00 -0.99
CA LEU A 265 -14.43 5.47 -2.36
C LEU A 265 -15.15 4.11 -2.37
N THR A 266 -16.46 4.15 -2.63
CA THR A 266 -17.32 2.96 -2.71
C THR A 266 -16.87 2.01 -3.82
N PRO A 267 -17.30 0.73 -3.85
CA PRO A 267 -16.96 -0.19 -4.93
C PRO A 267 -17.29 0.37 -6.33
N THR A 268 -18.47 0.96 -6.47
CA THR A 268 -18.91 1.60 -7.72
C THR A 268 -18.05 2.81 -8.08
N ALA A 269 -17.77 3.70 -7.12
CA ALA A 269 -16.95 4.89 -7.38
C ALA A 269 -15.50 4.51 -7.71
N ARG A 270 -14.97 3.46 -7.08
CA ARG A 270 -13.66 2.88 -7.39
C ARG A 270 -13.61 2.33 -8.82
N ALA A 271 -14.63 1.58 -9.23
CA ALA A 271 -14.74 1.04 -10.58
C ALA A 271 -14.83 2.17 -11.62
N GLN A 272 -15.61 3.21 -11.34
CA GLN A 272 -15.70 4.41 -12.18
C GLN A 272 -14.36 5.14 -12.27
N LEU A 273 -13.66 5.34 -11.15
CA LEU A 273 -12.34 5.99 -11.13
C LEU A 273 -11.35 5.24 -12.03
N LEU A 274 -11.29 3.91 -11.92
CA LEU A 274 -10.46 3.07 -12.78
C LEU A 274 -10.89 3.17 -14.25
N ALA A 275 -12.19 3.17 -14.54
CA ALA A 275 -12.70 3.29 -15.91
C ALA A 275 -12.33 4.63 -16.53
N THR A 276 -12.47 5.73 -15.77
CA THR A 276 -12.08 7.08 -16.21
C THR A 276 -10.58 7.17 -16.45
N THR A 277 -9.74 6.68 -15.54
CA THR A 277 -8.28 6.68 -15.75
C THR A 277 -7.88 5.82 -16.94
N ALA A 278 -8.59 4.73 -17.24
CA ALA A 278 -8.31 3.90 -18.41
C ALA A 278 -8.68 4.54 -19.75
N ALA A 279 -9.57 5.55 -19.71
CA ALA A 279 -10.06 6.26 -20.90
C ALA A 279 -9.33 7.58 -21.16
N ALA A 280 -8.51 8.05 -20.21
CA ALA A 280 -7.67 9.24 -20.32
C ALA A 280 -6.40 8.96 -21.14
#